data_AF-A0A523EM21-F1
#
_entry.id   AF-A0A523EM21-F1
#
_cell.length_a   1.000
_cell.length_b   1.000
_cell.length_c   1.000
_cell.angle_alpha   90.00
_cell.angle_beta   90.00
_cell.angle_gamma   90.00
#
_symmetry.space_group_name_H-M   'P 1'
#
loop_
_entity.id
_entity.type
_entity.pdbx_description
1 polymer ?
#
loop_
_entity_poly.entity_id
_entity_poly.type
_entity_poly.pdbx_seq_one_letter_code
_entity_poly.pdbx_strand_id
1 'polypeptide(L)'
;MAVVVWVGRRGGPMRDSIGWIALLAVALPLSLACSYHPECQVDADCDIGSICEGRKCEPVACLAIYDPVCGVDGRTYGNECAARVAHVSVAHLGECGQFCGGIAGIVCPDGERCELTPGQCDVRDGSGVCEPIPDVCTEEYDPVCGCDRNTYSNDCHRKMARVQKDHDGECESSR
;
A
#
# COMPACT_ATOMS: atom_id res chain seq x y z
N MET A 1 25.12 52.18 28.48
CA MET A 1 24.02 51.33 28.96
C MET A 1 22.76 51.70 28.18
N ALA A 2 21.92 50.72 27.80
CA ALA A 2 20.49 50.87 27.45
C ALA A 2 20.12 51.80 26.25
N VAL A 3 18.98 51.67 25.55
CA VAL A 3 18.01 50.55 25.35
C VAL A 3 17.25 50.79 24.02
N VAL A 4 16.77 49.69 23.42
CA VAL A 4 15.63 49.46 22.47
C VAL A 4 14.56 50.60 22.40
N VAL A 5 13.77 50.90 21.34
CA VAL A 5 13.18 50.14 20.19
C VAL A 5 13.08 51.09 18.94
N TRP A 6 12.22 51.01 17.90
CA TRP A 6 11.00 50.25 17.49
C TRP A 6 10.92 50.19 15.94
N VAL A 7 10.38 49.11 15.34
CA VAL A 7 10.16 49.00 13.87
C VAL A 7 8.69 49.26 13.51
N GLY A 8 8.37 50.47 13.06
CA GLY A 8 6.99 50.85 12.73
C GLY A 8 6.48 50.28 11.41
N ARG A 9 5.45 49.43 11.45
CA ARG A 9 4.65 49.09 10.27
C ARG A 9 3.79 50.28 9.82
N ARG A 10 3.89 50.65 8.53
CA ARG A 10 2.75 51.03 7.66
C ARG A 10 3.22 51.12 6.20
N GLY A 11 2.33 50.79 5.26
CA GLY A 11 2.59 50.91 3.83
C GLY A 11 2.33 52.32 3.30
N GLY A 12 2.91 52.64 2.14
CA GLY A 12 2.80 53.92 1.44
C GLY A 12 3.83 53.98 0.30
N PRO A 13 3.55 54.66 -0.82
CA PRO A 13 4.37 54.53 -2.04
C PRO A 13 5.53 55.54 -2.11
N MET A 14 6.54 55.17 -2.90
CA MET A 14 7.51 56.02 -3.62
C MET A 14 8.16 57.22 -2.89
N ARG A 15 9.50 57.24 -2.86
CA ARG A 15 10.29 58.04 -3.82
C ARG A 15 11.81 57.87 -3.68
N ASP A 16 12.46 57.91 -4.83
CA ASP A 16 13.77 58.49 -5.14
C ASP A 16 14.84 58.55 -4.02
N SER A 17 15.85 57.66 -4.10
CA SER A 17 17.26 58.08 -4.22
C SER A 17 18.19 56.90 -4.55
N ILE A 18 19.22 57.20 -5.35
CA ILE A 18 20.14 56.23 -5.93
C ILE A 18 21.32 55.96 -4.98
N GLY A 19 21.65 54.68 -4.78
CA GLY A 19 22.83 54.23 -4.03
C GLY A 19 23.33 52.89 -4.55
N TRP A 20 24.19 52.92 -5.58
CA TRP A 20 24.69 51.70 -6.23
C TRP A 20 25.76 51.01 -5.39
N ILE A 21 25.43 49.88 -4.78
CA ILE A 21 26.40 48.87 -4.35
C ILE A 21 26.07 47.58 -5.09
N ALA A 22 26.85 47.28 -6.13
CA ALA A 22 26.69 46.09 -6.95
C ALA A 22 27.25 44.84 -6.26
N LEU A 23 26.58 44.41 -5.18
CA LEU A 23 26.74 43.05 -4.69
C LEU A 23 26.16 42.10 -5.74
N LEU A 24 27.03 41.33 -6.39
CA LEU A 24 26.64 40.18 -7.21
C LEU A 24 26.08 39.08 -6.30
N ALA A 25 24.84 39.27 -5.85
CA ALA A 25 24.01 38.20 -5.35
C ALA A 25 23.85 37.19 -6.48
N VAL A 26 24.61 36.10 -6.41
CA VAL A 26 24.35 34.91 -7.23
C VAL A 26 22.97 34.42 -6.82
N ALA A 27 21.99 34.72 -7.65
CA ALA A 27 20.63 34.21 -7.51
C ALA A 27 20.68 32.71 -7.82
N LEU A 28 21.08 31.92 -6.81
CA LEU A 28 20.67 30.52 -6.69
C LEU A 28 19.15 30.54 -6.89
N PRO A 29 18.63 29.95 -7.98
CA PRO A 29 17.23 30.13 -8.33
C PRO A 29 16.38 29.53 -7.22
N LEU A 30 15.57 30.37 -6.56
CA LEU A 30 14.71 29.99 -5.43
C LEU A 30 13.47 29.20 -5.88
N SER A 31 13.64 28.36 -6.91
CA SER A 31 12.64 27.52 -7.55
C SER A 31 12.59 26.10 -6.98
N LEU A 32 13.20 25.88 -5.80
CA LEU A 32 12.84 24.80 -4.88
C LEU A 32 11.81 25.25 -3.82
N ALA A 33 11.09 26.34 -4.08
CA ALA A 33 9.73 26.45 -3.57
C ALA A 33 8.89 25.40 -4.30
N CYS A 34 8.30 24.44 -3.56
CA CYS A 34 7.19 23.64 -4.09
C CYS A 34 6.13 24.62 -4.61
N SER A 35 5.75 24.51 -5.88
CA SER A 35 4.77 25.39 -6.47
C SER A 35 3.43 25.18 -5.77
N TYR A 36 2.96 26.20 -5.06
CA TYR A 36 1.65 26.22 -4.44
C TYR A 36 0.58 26.26 -5.54
N HIS A 37 0.16 25.07 -5.99
CA HIS A 37 -0.96 24.93 -6.91
C HIS A 37 -2.27 24.99 -6.10
N PRO A 38 -3.18 25.94 -6.39
CA PRO A 38 -4.50 26.02 -5.76
C PRO A 38 -5.51 25.04 -6.39
N GLU A 39 -4.98 23.96 -6.95
CA GLU A 39 -5.60 22.97 -7.83
C GLU A 39 -4.89 21.65 -7.53
N CYS A 40 -5.60 20.53 -7.41
CA CYS A 40 -4.94 19.24 -7.19
C CYS A 40 -4.15 18.82 -8.43
N GLN A 41 -3.07 18.08 -8.22
CA GLN A 41 -2.25 17.45 -9.25
C GLN A 41 -2.22 15.92 -9.10
N VAL A 42 -2.40 15.39 -7.90
CA VAL A 42 -2.59 13.96 -7.58
C VAL A 42 -3.74 13.79 -6.59
N ASP A 43 -4.27 12.55 -6.47
CA ASP A 43 -5.37 12.25 -5.53
C ASP A 43 -5.03 12.70 -4.09
N ALA A 44 -3.79 12.47 -3.65
CA ALA A 44 -3.29 12.82 -2.31
C ALA A 44 -3.25 14.32 -1.97
N ASP A 45 -3.54 15.22 -2.92
CA ASP A 45 -3.74 16.65 -2.64
C ASP A 45 -5.16 16.96 -2.09
N CYS A 46 -6.06 15.96 -2.09
CA CYS A 46 -7.46 16.08 -1.70
C CYS A 46 -7.76 15.48 -0.31
N ASP A 47 -8.88 15.87 0.29
CA ASP A 47 -9.40 15.20 1.49
C ASP A 47 -9.79 13.74 1.21
N ILE A 48 -9.68 12.86 2.22
CA ILE A 48 -10.09 11.46 2.16
C ILE A 48 -11.57 11.35 1.73
N GLY A 49 -11.85 10.47 0.76
CA GLY A 49 -13.16 10.35 0.13
C GLY A 49 -13.32 11.13 -1.18
N SER A 50 -12.30 11.89 -1.61
CA SER A 50 -12.27 12.57 -2.91
C SER A 50 -11.05 12.15 -3.74
N ILE A 51 -11.11 12.32 -5.05
CA ILE A 51 -9.99 12.09 -5.99
C ILE A 51 -9.67 13.36 -6.77
N CYS A 52 -8.49 13.42 -7.38
CA CYS A 52 -8.15 14.50 -8.28
C CYS A 52 -8.61 14.19 -9.71
N GLU A 53 -9.70 14.81 -10.14
CA GLU A 53 -10.19 14.73 -11.52
C GLU A 53 -10.26 16.12 -12.15
N GLY A 54 -9.66 16.28 -13.33
CA GLY A 54 -9.66 17.57 -14.05
C GLY A 54 -9.03 18.75 -13.30
N ARG A 55 -8.08 18.49 -12.37
CA ARG A 55 -7.48 19.45 -11.42
C ARG A 55 -8.42 19.95 -10.30
N LYS A 56 -9.47 19.19 -9.99
CA LYS A 56 -10.37 19.41 -8.84
C LYS A 56 -10.48 18.16 -7.97
N CYS A 57 -10.73 18.36 -6.69
CA CYS A 57 -11.12 17.30 -5.78
C CYS A 57 -12.62 17.01 -5.95
N GLU A 58 -12.94 15.88 -6.58
CA GLU A 58 -14.32 15.42 -6.78
C GLU A 58 -14.60 14.22 -5.84
N PRO A 59 -15.74 14.20 -5.12
CA PRO A 59 -16.04 13.17 -4.12
C PRO A 59 -16.44 11.83 -4.77
N VAL A 60 -15.92 10.72 -4.26
CA VAL A 60 -16.12 9.38 -4.83
C VAL A 60 -16.87 8.47 -3.86
N ALA A 61 -18.04 8.00 -4.29
CA ALA A 61 -18.76 6.94 -3.62
C ALA A 61 -18.29 5.57 -4.13
N CYS A 62 -17.42 4.90 -3.37
CA CYS A 62 -17.04 3.51 -3.65
C CYS A 62 -18.22 2.56 -3.37
N LEU A 63 -18.40 1.55 -4.23
CA LEU A 63 -19.35 0.47 -4.00
C LEU A 63 -18.86 -0.42 -2.84
N ALA A 64 -19.81 -0.91 -2.04
CA ALA A 64 -19.54 -1.88 -0.96
C ALA A 64 -19.40 -3.33 -1.51
N ILE A 65 -18.61 -3.49 -2.58
CA ILE A 65 -18.19 -4.78 -3.12
C ILE A 65 -16.92 -5.19 -2.36
N TYR A 66 -16.83 -6.46 -1.94
CA TYR A 66 -15.64 -6.99 -1.29
C TYR A 66 -14.76 -7.71 -2.32
N ASP A 67 -13.64 -7.08 -2.64
CA ASP A 67 -12.62 -7.51 -3.60
C ASP A 67 -11.27 -6.99 -3.10
N PRO A 68 -10.76 -7.55 -1.98
CA PRO A 68 -9.84 -6.83 -1.11
C PRO A 68 -8.46 -6.63 -1.71
N VAL A 69 -7.81 -5.54 -1.29
CA VAL A 69 -6.44 -5.18 -1.69
C VAL A 69 -5.61 -4.73 -0.49
N CYS A 70 -4.32 -5.02 -0.53
CA CYS A 70 -3.37 -4.61 0.48
C CYS A 70 -2.73 -3.27 0.09
N GLY A 71 -2.84 -2.26 0.96
CA GLY A 71 -2.19 -0.97 0.77
C GLY A 71 -0.69 -0.99 1.06
N VAL A 72 0.07 -0.06 0.45
CA VAL A 72 1.50 0.17 0.77
C VAL A 72 1.76 0.63 2.20
N ASP A 73 0.70 0.94 2.96
CA ASP A 73 0.72 1.25 4.39
C ASP A 73 0.51 0.01 5.30
N GLY A 74 0.34 -1.18 4.70
CA GLY A 74 0.09 -2.43 5.42
C GLY A 74 -1.36 -2.60 5.88
N ARG A 75 -2.33 -1.86 5.32
CA ARG A 75 -3.75 -1.98 5.66
C ARG A 75 -4.56 -2.63 4.54
N THR A 76 -5.44 -3.56 4.91
CA THR A 76 -6.47 -4.07 3.98
C THR A 76 -7.49 -2.98 3.67
N TYR A 77 -7.79 -2.83 2.39
CA TYR A 77 -8.92 -2.07 1.87
C TYR A 77 -9.91 -3.01 1.20
N GLY A 78 -11.21 -2.80 1.41
CA GLY A 78 -12.25 -3.71 0.92
C GLY A 78 -12.37 -3.79 -0.61
N ASN A 79 -11.80 -2.82 -1.34
CA ASN A 79 -11.56 -2.85 -2.79
C ASN A 79 -10.58 -1.74 -3.21
N GLU A 80 -10.13 -1.77 -4.47
CA GLU A 80 -9.23 -0.76 -5.05
C GLU A 80 -9.74 0.68 -4.91
N CYS A 81 -11.06 0.90 -5.04
CA CYS A 81 -11.65 2.23 -4.87
C CYS A 81 -11.46 2.71 -3.42
N ALA A 82 -11.71 1.85 -2.42
CA ALA A 82 -11.53 2.18 -1.02
C ALA A 82 -10.06 2.51 -0.67
N ALA A 83 -9.09 1.86 -1.30
CA ALA A 83 -7.66 2.20 -1.17
C ALA A 83 -7.37 3.57 -1.82
N ARG A 84 -7.85 3.78 -3.05
CA ARG A 84 -7.64 5.01 -3.82
C ARG A 84 -8.20 6.24 -3.09
N VAL A 85 -9.43 6.20 -2.58
CA VAL A 85 -10.03 7.36 -1.87
C VAL A 85 -9.45 7.60 -0.48
N ALA A 86 -8.64 6.67 0.04
CA ALA A 86 -7.81 6.86 1.22
C ALA A 86 -6.38 7.32 0.88
N HIS A 87 -6.08 7.57 -0.40
CA HIS A 87 -4.78 7.97 -0.95
C HIS A 87 -3.66 6.95 -0.78
N VAL A 88 -4.03 5.66 -0.71
CA VAL A 88 -3.07 4.56 -0.55
C VAL A 88 -2.99 3.74 -1.84
N SER A 89 -1.79 3.67 -2.41
CA SER A 89 -1.48 2.78 -3.51
C SER A 89 -1.62 1.31 -3.10
N VAL A 90 -2.13 0.48 -4.00
CA VAL A 90 -2.15 -0.98 -3.81
C VAL A 90 -0.73 -1.54 -3.90
N ALA A 91 -0.33 -2.33 -2.91
CA ALA A 91 0.90 -3.12 -2.89
C ALA A 91 0.69 -4.49 -3.55
N HIS A 92 -0.43 -5.16 -3.25
CA HIS A 92 -0.86 -6.39 -3.92
C HIS A 92 -2.39 -6.60 -3.78
N LEU A 93 -2.93 -7.48 -4.62
CA LEU A 93 -4.32 -7.96 -4.51
C LEU A 93 -4.46 -8.93 -3.31
N GLY A 94 -5.67 -9.05 -2.76
CA GLY A 94 -5.92 -9.77 -1.51
C GLY A 94 -5.69 -8.90 -0.26
N GLU A 95 -6.08 -9.41 0.91
CA GLU A 95 -5.88 -8.71 2.19
C GLU A 95 -4.40 -8.58 2.57
N CYS A 96 -4.04 -7.58 3.38
CA CYS A 96 -2.72 -7.53 4.00
C CYS A 96 -2.63 -8.58 5.12
N GLY A 97 -1.79 -9.60 4.95
CA GLY A 97 -1.28 -10.43 6.05
C GLY A 97 0.15 -10.04 6.43
N GLN A 98 0.66 -10.58 7.54
CA GLN A 98 2.08 -10.41 7.89
C GLN A 98 2.99 -11.18 6.92
N PHE A 99 4.11 -10.58 6.51
CA PHE A 99 5.10 -11.31 5.70
C PHE A 99 5.80 -12.39 6.53
N CYS A 100 6.00 -13.57 5.94
CA CYS A 100 6.55 -14.73 6.64
C CYS A 100 7.53 -15.54 5.78
N GLY A 101 8.25 -16.45 6.43
CA GLY A 101 9.31 -17.26 5.83
C GLY A 101 10.52 -16.40 5.46
N GLY A 102 11.04 -16.62 4.26
CA GLY A 102 12.26 -16.01 3.75
C GLY A 102 13.52 -16.50 4.48
N ILE A 103 14.68 -15.96 4.08
CA ILE A 103 15.97 -16.22 4.76
C ILE A 103 15.98 -15.80 6.25
N ALA A 104 15.06 -14.93 6.66
CA ALA A 104 14.88 -14.50 8.04
C ALA A 104 14.04 -15.47 8.89
N GLY A 105 13.36 -16.45 8.28
CA GLY A 105 12.54 -17.44 8.98
C GLY A 105 11.39 -16.83 9.79
N ILE A 106 10.75 -15.77 9.27
CA ILE A 106 9.72 -15.03 10.00
C ILE A 106 8.49 -15.92 10.19
N VAL A 107 8.10 -16.16 11.44
CA VAL A 107 6.96 -17.01 11.80
C VAL A 107 5.68 -16.18 11.93
N CYS A 108 4.55 -16.81 11.62
CA CYS A 108 3.23 -16.23 11.84
C CYS A 108 2.80 -16.31 13.32
N PRO A 109 1.89 -15.44 13.77
CA PRO A 109 1.14 -15.57 15.02
C PRO A 109 0.45 -16.93 15.20
N ASP A 110 0.09 -17.26 16.45
CA ASP A 110 -0.72 -18.43 16.78
C ASP A 110 -2.09 -18.37 16.08
N GLY A 111 -2.48 -19.47 15.41
CA GLY A 111 -3.71 -19.57 14.62
C GLY A 111 -3.52 -19.30 13.11
N GLU A 112 -2.38 -18.74 12.72
CA GLU A 112 -2.04 -18.46 11.32
C GLU A 112 -1.03 -19.48 10.75
N ARG A 113 -0.88 -19.49 9.43
CA ARG A 113 0.14 -20.25 8.69
C ARG A 113 0.71 -19.41 7.56
N CYS A 114 1.96 -19.67 7.19
CA CYS A 114 2.61 -18.98 6.09
C CYS A 114 2.19 -19.59 4.75
N GLU A 115 1.42 -18.86 3.95
CA GLU A 115 1.09 -19.25 2.57
C GLU A 115 2.14 -18.68 1.61
N LEU A 116 3.01 -19.56 1.12
CA LEU A 116 3.91 -19.29 0.00
C LEU A 116 3.14 -19.21 -1.32
N THR A 117 3.72 -18.58 -2.36
CA THR A 117 3.18 -18.68 -3.72
C THR A 117 3.03 -20.15 -4.14
N PRO A 118 1.92 -20.55 -4.81
CA PRO A 118 1.77 -21.91 -5.33
C PRO A 118 2.94 -22.34 -6.21
N GLY A 119 3.30 -23.63 -6.14
CA GLY A 119 4.40 -24.26 -6.89
C GLY A 119 5.78 -24.12 -6.24
N GLN A 120 5.89 -23.48 -5.06
CA GLN A 120 7.16 -23.28 -4.34
C GLN A 120 7.56 -24.45 -3.41
N CYS A 121 7.22 -25.69 -3.78
CA CYS A 121 7.34 -26.86 -2.90
C CYS A 121 8.76 -27.15 -2.35
N ASP A 122 9.81 -26.94 -3.16
CA ASP A 122 11.20 -27.17 -2.77
C ASP A 122 11.96 -25.87 -2.39
N VAL A 123 11.27 -24.74 -2.21
CA VAL A 123 11.91 -23.44 -1.94
C VAL A 123 12.23 -23.30 -0.44
N ARG A 124 13.41 -23.81 -0.05
CA ARG A 124 13.88 -23.87 1.36
C ARG A 124 13.82 -22.53 2.11
N ASP A 125 14.13 -21.43 1.43
CA ASP A 125 14.14 -20.07 1.99
C ASP A 125 12.91 -19.28 1.49
N GLY A 126 11.80 -19.98 1.19
CA GLY A 126 10.58 -19.45 0.58
C GLY A 126 9.83 -18.47 1.47
N SER A 127 9.21 -17.46 0.86
CA SER A 127 8.51 -16.38 1.55
C SER A 127 7.05 -16.27 1.14
N GLY A 128 6.19 -15.90 2.08
CA GLY A 128 4.75 -15.87 1.89
C GLY A 128 4.05 -14.82 2.74
N VAL A 129 2.73 -14.98 2.84
CA VAL A 129 1.84 -14.15 3.66
C VAL A 129 1.20 -15.01 4.74
N CYS A 130 1.11 -14.51 5.96
CA CYS A 130 0.38 -15.17 7.03
C CYS A 130 -1.12 -15.10 6.76
N GLU A 131 -1.74 -16.27 6.64
CA GLU A 131 -3.18 -16.44 6.53
C GLU A 131 -3.74 -17.16 7.76
N PRO A 132 -4.97 -16.85 8.20
CA PRO A 132 -5.66 -17.62 9.23
C PRO A 132 -5.90 -19.06 8.77
N ILE A 133 -5.75 -20.01 9.68
CA ILE A 133 -6.07 -21.41 9.41
C ILE A 133 -7.59 -21.59 9.55
N PRO A 134 -8.27 -22.17 8.55
CA PRO A 134 -9.72 -22.35 8.63
C PRO A 134 -10.09 -23.45 9.64
N ASP A 135 -10.92 -23.11 10.62
CA ASP A 135 -11.52 -24.07 11.56
C ASP A 135 -12.63 -24.93 10.92
N VAL A 136 -13.25 -24.44 9.85
CA VAL A 136 -14.39 -25.07 9.16
C VAL A 136 -14.22 -24.88 7.65
N CYS A 137 -14.43 -25.95 6.88
CA CYS A 137 -14.41 -25.93 5.41
C CYS A 137 -15.77 -26.31 4.83
N THR A 138 -16.00 -25.91 3.58
CA THR A 138 -17.14 -26.38 2.78
C THR A 138 -16.84 -27.76 2.17
N GLU A 139 -17.91 -28.50 1.87
CA GLU A 139 -17.86 -29.76 1.10
C GLU A 139 -17.97 -29.51 -0.42
N GLU A 140 -17.47 -28.37 -0.88
CA GLU A 140 -17.34 -28.05 -2.31
C GLU A 140 -16.13 -28.77 -2.89
N TYR A 141 -16.25 -29.27 -4.13
CA TYR A 141 -15.18 -30.01 -4.79
C TYR A 141 -14.52 -29.16 -5.88
N ASP A 142 -13.42 -28.51 -5.49
CA ASP A 142 -12.55 -27.69 -6.34
C ASP A 142 -11.10 -28.07 -6.02
N PRO A 143 -10.63 -29.24 -6.52
CA PRO A 143 -9.50 -29.94 -5.94
C PRO A 143 -8.17 -29.21 -6.16
N VAL A 144 -7.24 -29.39 -5.24
CA VAL A 144 -5.88 -28.83 -5.32
C VAL A 144 -4.82 -29.87 -4.98
N CYS A 145 -3.64 -29.74 -5.59
CA CYS A 145 -2.50 -30.56 -5.25
C CYS A 145 -1.66 -29.90 -4.15
N GLY A 146 -1.37 -30.65 -3.08
CA GLY A 146 -0.42 -30.26 -2.05
C GLY A 146 1.02 -30.61 -2.42
N CYS A 147 1.98 -29.83 -1.91
CA CYS A 147 3.42 -30.11 -2.03
C CYS A 147 3.86 -31.43 -1.33
N ASP A 148 2.99 -32.04 -0.54
CA ASP A 148 3.15 -33.40 0.00
C ASP A 148 2.75 -34.50 -1.02
N ARG A 149 2.25 -34.10 -2.19
CA ARG A 149 1.69 -34.91 -3.28
C ARG A 149 0.37 -35.61 -2.94
N ASN A 150 -0.41 -35.04 -2.02
CA ASN A 150 -1.81 -35.42 -1.81
C ASN A 150 -2.78 -34.45 -2.51
N THR A 151 -3.82 -35.00 -3.15
CA THR A 151 -4.96 -34.23 -3.63
C THR A 151 -5.90 -33.90 -2.47
N TYR A 152 -6.25 -32.64 -2.31
CA TYR A 152 -7.26 -32.16 -1.37
C TYR A 152 -8.57 -31.86 -2.12
N SER A 153 -9.71 -32.09 -1.47
CA SER A 153 -11.06 -31.87 -2.05
C SER A 153 -11.32 -30.41 -2.39
N ASN A 154 -10.77 -29.48 -1.60
CA ASN A 154 -10.63 -28.08 -1.95
C ASN A 154 -9.47 -27.43 -1.18
N ASP A 155 -9.16 -26.18 -1.53
CA ASP A 155 -8.06 -25.42 -0.95
C ASP A 155 -8.19 -25.20 0.56
N CYS A 156 -9.42 -25.11 1.10
CA CYS A 156 -9.63 -24.98 2.54
C CYS A 156 -9.15 -26.21 3.30
N HIS A 157 -9.46 -27.43 2.82
CA HIS A 157 -8.97 -28.68 3.44
C HIS A 157 -7.43 -28.79 3.38
N ARG A 158 -6.80 -28.31 2.31
CA ARG A 158 -5.32 -28.17 2.23
C ARG A 158 -4.77 -27.20 3.27
N LYS A 159 -5.38 -26.00 3.40
CA LYS A 159 -4.98 -24.97 4.38
C LYS A 159 -5.14 -25.47 5.82
N MET A 160 -6.23 -26.20 6.12
CA MET A 160 -6.47 -26.86 7.41
C MET A 160 -5.41 -27.93 7.72
N ALA A 161 -4.99 -28.71 6.72
CA ALA A 161 -3.88 -29.67 6.83
C ALA A 161 -2.49 -29.01 6.94
N ARG A 162 -2.39 -27.68 6.81
CA ARG A 162 -1.15 -26.87 6.85
C ARG A 162 -0.14 -27.21 5.75
N VAL A 163 -0.60 -27.73 4.61
CA VAL A 163 0.25 -28.11 3.47
C VAL A 163 0.31 -26.98 2.43
N GLN A 164 1.48 -26.74 1.84
CA GLN A 164 1.65 -25.75 0.77
C GLN A 164 0.99 -26.21 -0.54
N LYS A 165 0.45 -25.25 -1.31
CA LYS A 165 -0.13 -25.53 -2.63
C LYS A 165 0.98 -25.74 -3.67
N ASP A 166 0.87 -26.82 -4.43
CA ASP A 166 1.61 -26.95 -5.68
C ASP A 166 0.81 -26.25 -6.80
N HIS A 167 -0.34 -26.82 -7.18
CA HIS A 167 -1.18 -26.30 -8.25
C HIS A 167 -2.68 -26.53 -8.01
N ASP A 168 -3.51 -25.88 -8.82
CA ASP A 168 -4.95 -26.17 -8.93
C ASP A 168 -5.20 -27.48 -9.69
N GLY A 169 -6.29 -28.18 -9.37
CA GLY A 169 -6.58 -29.53 -9.85
C GLY A 169 -5.96 -30.63 -8.99
N GLU A 170 -6.36 -31.88 -9.26
CA GLU A 170 -5.80 -33.06 -8.61
C GLU A 170 -4.31 -33.26 -8.94
N CYS A 171 -3.51 -33.79 -8.01
CA CYS A 171 -2.12 -34.16 -8.30
C CYS A 171 -2.04 -35.20 -9.42
N GLU A 172 -1.07 -35.06 -10.34
CA GLU A 172 -0.82 -36.11 -11.34
C GLU A 172 -0.40 -37.43 -10.66
N SER A 173 -1.19 -38.48 -10.86
CA SER A 173 -0.79 -39.83 -10.48
C SER A 173 0.38 -40.29 -11.35
N SER A 174 1.55 -40.44 -10.73
CA SER A 174 2.81 -40.78 -11.39
C SER A 174 2.70 -42.01 -12.30
N ARG A 175 2.97 -41.82 -13.60
CA ARG A 175 3.05 -42.87 -14.62
C ARG A 175 4.47 -43.39 -14.81
#